data_AF-F7NR44-F1
#
_entry.id   AF-F7NR44-F1
#
_cell.length_a   1.000
_cell.length_b   1.000
_cell.length_c   1.000
_cell.angle_alpha   90.00
_cell.angle_beta   90.00
_cell.angle_gamma   90.00
#
_symmetry.space_group_name_H-M   'P 1'
#
loop_
_entity.id
_entity.type
_entity.pdbx_description
1 polymer ?
#
loop_
_entity_poly.entity_id
_entity_poly.type
_entity_poly.pdbx_seq_one_letter_code
_entity_poly.pdbx_strand_id
1 'polypeptide(L)' 'MQEALVLKVELLKSLRQQRFLSQEDLFNACQQRSLRVSLATIKRAETGKKVSYRTVRELSAFYAVPAASLVVPES' A
#
# COMPACT_ATOMS: atom_id res chain seq x y z
N MET A 1 7.31 4.85 -19.11
CA MET A 1 5.99 5.10 -18.46
C MET A 1 5.85 4.05 -17.37
N GLN A 2 5.81 4.42 -16.08
CA GLN A 2 5.70 3.43 -15.00
C GLN A 2 4.24 2.96 -14.90
N GLU A 3 4.04 1.64 -14.93
CA GLU A 3 2.73 1.01 -14.93
C GLU A 3 1.99 1.27 -13.61
N ALA A 4 0.70 1.59 -13.72
CA ALA A 4 -0.15 1.88 -12.58
C ALA A 4 -0.99 0.63 -12.26
N LEU A 5 -0.83 0.11 -11.04
CA LEU A 5 -1.35 -1.19 -10.62
C LEU A 5 -2.49 -1.02 -9.61
N VAL A 6 -3.45 -1.94 -9.63
CA VAL A 6 -4.50 -2.06 -8.63
C VAL A 6 -4.04 -3.04 -7.54
N LEU A 7 -4.29 -2.69 -6.29
CA LEU A 7 -3.93 -3.51 -5.13
C LEU A 7 -5.15 -4.24 -4.56
N LYS A 8 -4.91 -5.40 -3.94
CA LYS A 8 -5.91 -6.18 -3.21
C LYS A 8 -6.34 -5.41 -1.96
N VAL A 9 -7.44 -4.68 -2.09
CA VAL A 9 -7.95 -3.75 -1.08
C VAL A 9 -8.13 -4.42 0.29
N GLU A 10 -8.80 -5.56 0.33
CA GLU A 10 -9.09 -6.24 1.60
C GLU A 10 -7.82 -6.75 2.27
N LEU A 11 -6.84 -7.25 1.50
CA LEU A 11 -5.53 -7.64 2.03
C LEU A 11 -4.79 -6.44 2.65
N LEU A 12 -4.79 -5.28 2.00
CA LEU A 12 -4.15 -4.07 2.54
C LEU A 12 -4.78 -3.65 3.87
N LYS A 13 -6.12 -3.61 3.92
CA LYS A 13 -6.85 -3.27 5.15
C LYS A 13 -6.56 -4.27 6.26
N SER A 14 -6.56 -5.57 5.97
CA SER A 14 -6.23 -6.60 6.95
C SER A 14 -4.79 -6.46 7.47
N LEU A 15 -3.80 -6.28 6.60
CA LEU A 15 -2.39 -6.09 7.00
C LEU A 15 -2.19 -4.84 7.86
N ARG A 16 -2.95 -3.78 7.60
CA ARG A 16 -2.97 -2.56 8.41
C ARG A 16 -3.61 -2.81 9.78
N GLN A 17 -4.78 -3.43 9.80
CA GLN A 17 -5.54 -3.70 11.03
C GLN A 17 -4.84 -4.71 11.95
N GLN A 18 -4.16 -5.71 11.40
CA GLN A 18 -3.31 -6.66 12.17
C GLN A 18 -2.16 -5.96 12.93
N ARG A 19 -1.78 -4.75 12.49
CA ARG A 19 -0.78 -3.91 13.15
C ARG A 19 -1.40 -2.82 14.02
N PHE A 20 -2.73 -2.84 14.19
CA PHE A 20 -3.51 -1.87 14.95
C PHE A 20 -3.33 -0.42 14.44
N LEU A 21 -3.14 -0.24 13.13
CA LEU A 21 -2.90 1.07 12.53
C LEU A 21 -4.20 1.64 11.92
N SER A 22 -4.49 2.91 12.16
CA SER A 22 -5.35 3.70 11.27
C SER A 22 -4.62 4.04 9.96
N GLN A 23 -5.32 4.65 9.00
CA GLN A 23 -4.66 5.15 7.78
C GLN A 23 -3.64 6.25 8.09
N GLU A 24 -3.90 7.07 9.09
CA GLU A 24 -2.97 8.11 9.56
C GLU A 24 -1.79 7.49 10.29
N ASP A 25 -2.00 6.46 11.12
CA ASP A 25 -0.89 5.75 11.78
C ASP A 25 0.00 5.04 10.75
N LEU A 26 -0.59 4.45 9.72
CA LEU A 26 0.17 3.88 8.60
C LEU A 26 1.00 4.96 7.89
N PHE A 27 0.40 6.14 7.63
CA PHE A 27 1.13 7.26 7.04
C PHE A 27 2.32 7.67 7.93
N ASN A 28 2.08 7.88 9.22
CA ASN A 28 3.12 8.26 10.18
C ASN A 28 4.23 7.19 10.25
N ALA A 29 3.87 5.91 10.28
CA ALA A 29 4.83 4.81 10.30
C ALA A 29 5.63 4.69 8.99
N CYS A 30 5.03 5.00 7.84
CA CYS A 30 5.74 5.10 6.56
C CYS A 30 6.77 6.25 6.59
N GLN A 31 6.37 7.41 7.10
CA GLN A 31 7.26 8.59 7.19
C GLN A 31 8.46 8.32 8.11
N GLN A 32 8.25 7.65 9.25
CA GLN A 32 9.32 7.24 10.17
C GLN A 32 10.35 6.30 9.51
N ARG A 33 9.95 5.56 8.47
CA ARG A 33 10.81 4.66 7.69
C ARG A 33 11.35 5.28 6.41
N SER A 34 11.21 6.60 6.24
CA SER A 34 11.58 7.34 5.01
C SER A 34 10.90 6.81 3.73
N LEU A 35 9.74 6.15 3.86
CA LEU A 35 8.97 5.64 2.74
C LEU A 35 8.14 6.77 2.12
N ARG A 36 8.15 6.90 0.79
CA ARG A 36 7.47 8.01 0.11
C ARG A 36 6.02 7.67 -0.24
N VAL A 37 5.19 7.54 0.79
CA VAL A 37 3.76 7.27 0.65
C VAL A 37 2.96 8.32 1.40
N SER A 38 2.12 9.09 0.68
CA SER A 38 1.23 10.07 1.31
C SER A 38 -0.07 9.44 1.82
N LEU A 39 -0.74 10.09 2.78
CA LEU A 39 -2.06 9.67 3.25
C LEU A 39 -3.09 9.54 2.10
N ALA A 40 -3.06 10.47 1.13
CA ALA A 40 -3.90 10.38 -0.05
C ALA A 40 -3.61 9.13 -0.90
N THR A 41 -2.34 8.71 -0.97
CA THR A 41 -1.93 7.48 -1.67
C THR A 41 -2.40 6.23 -0.94
N ILE A 42 -2.34 6.21 0.39
CA ILE A 42 -2.92 5.13 1.22
C ILE A 42 -4.42 5.01 0.96
N LYS A 43 -5.16 6.12 1.02
CA LYS A 43 -6.60 6.14 0.73
C LYS A 43 -6.91 5.60 -0.67
N ARG A 44 -6.13 6.00 -1.70
CA ARG A 44 -6.27 5.46 -3.06
C ARG A 44 -6.04 3.96 -3.12
N ALA A 45 -4.97 3.47 -2.49
CA ALA A 45 -4.64 2.05 -2.44
C ALA A 45 -5.76 1.22 -1.76
N GLU A 46 -6.27 1.69 -0.61
CA GLU A 46 -7.34 1.03 0.14
C GLU A 46 -8.75 1.23 -0.43
N THR A 47 -8.89 1.95 -1.54
CA THR A 47 -10.17 2.12 -2.29
C THR A 47 -10.09 1.52 -3.69
N GLY A 48 -9.04 0.76 -3.99
CA GLY A 48 -8.88 0.04 -5.26
C GLY A 48 -8.52 0.95 -6.44
N LYS A 49 -8.07 2.19 -6.19
CA LYS A 49 -7.58 3.07 -7.25
C LYS A 49 -6.16 2.68 -7.63
N LYS A 50 -5.82 2.87 -8.91
CA LYS A 50 -4.47 2.59 -9.42
C LYS A 50 -3.42 3.43 -8.66
N VAL A 51 -2.31 2.79 -8.31
CA VAL A 51 -1.13 3.41 -7.71
C VAL A 51 0.11 3.09 -8.53
N SER A 52 1.18 3.89 -8.39
CA SER A 52 2.42 3.60 -9.11
C SER A 52 3.08 2.33 -8.56
N TYR A 53 3.86 1.64 -9.40
CA TYR A 53 4.68 0.51 -8.95
C TYR A 53 5.58 0.88 -7.76
N ARG A 54 6.06 2.12 -7.68
CA ARG A 54 6.77 2.63 -6.51
C ARG A 54 5.96 2.47 -5.23
N THR A 55 4.71 2.93 -5.21
CA THR A 55 3.83 2.76 -4.04
C THR A 55 3.68 1.29 -3.66
N VAL A 56 3.55 0.40 -4.64
CA VAL A 56 3.47 -1.04 -4.38
C VAL A 56 4.73 -1.55 -3.67
N ARG A 57 5.92 -1.13 -4.12
CA ARG A 57 7.20 -1.49 -3.47
C ARG A 57 7.32 -0.94 -2.05
N GLU A 58 6.90 0.29 -1.82
CA GLU A 58 6.99 0.93 -0.51
C GLU A 58 6.04 0.25 0.50
N LEU A 59 4.82 -0.10 0.07
CA LEU A 59 3.87 -0.87 0.89
C LEU A 59 4.34 -2.31 1.11
N SER A 60 4.89 -2.95 0.09
CA SER A 60 5.53 -4.27 0.17
C SER A 60 6.65 -4.28 1.22
N ALA A 61 7.52 -3.27 1.20
CA ALA A 61 8.57 -3.09 2.20
C ALA A 61 8.00 -2.82 3.60
N PHE A 62 6.97 -1.99 3.72
CA PHE A 62 6.34 -1.67 5.00
C PHE A 62 5.75 -2.92 5.68
N TYR A 63 4.99 -3.71 4.92
CA TYR A 63 4.30 -4.90 5.41
C TYR A 63 5.15 -6.17 5.42
N ALA A 64 6.36 -6.12 4.87
CA ALA A 64 7.26 -7.26 4.69
C ALA A 64 6.59 -8.43 3.93
N VAL A 65 5.87 -8.10 2.86
CA VAL A 65 5.23 -9.09 1.97
C VAL A 65 5.64 -8.84 0.51
N PRO A 66 5.69 -9.87 -0.35
CA PRO A 66 6.09 -9.69 -1.75
C PRO A 66 5.16 -8.71 -2.50
N ALA A 67 5.70 -7.83 -3.35
CA ALA A 67 4.88 -6.89 -4.13
C ALA A 67 3.79 -7.58 -4.97
N ALA A 68 4.10 -8.74 -5.56
CA ALA A 68 3.15 -9.54 -6.33
C ALA A 68 1.97 -10.06 -5.49
N SER A 69 2.13 -10.23 -4.18
CA SER A 69 1.01 -10.66 -3.32
C SER A 69 -0.02 -9.55 -3.12
N LEU A 70 0.42 -8.29 -3.20
CA LEU A 70 -0.42 -7.11 -3.02
C LEU A 70 -1.21 -6.72 -4.27
N VAL A 71 -0.75 -7.10 -5.47
CA VAL A 71 -1.33 -6.68 -6.76
C VAL A 71 -2.48 -7.61 -7.16
N VAL A 72 -3.55 -7.05 -7.74
CA VAL A 72 -4.63 -7.83 -8.36
C VAL A 72 -4.12 -8.44 -9.67
N PRO A 73 -4.22 -9.77 -9.90
CA PRO A 73 -3.83 -10.37 -11.17
C PRO A 73 -4.64 -9.76 -12.32
N GLU A 74 -3.98 -9.47 -13.45
CA GLU A 74 -4.71 -9.17 -14.68
C GLU A 74 -5.47 -10.44 -15.11
N SER A 75 -6.77 -10.30 -15.37
CA SER A 75 -7.64 -11.39 -15.85
C SER A 75 -7.59 -11.50 -17.36
#